data_AF-A0A1Y4S540-F1
#
_entry.id   AF-A0A1Y4S540-F1
#
_cell.length_a   1.000
_cell.length_b   1.000
_cell.length_c   1.000
_cell.angle_alpha   90.00
_cell.angle_beta   90.00
_cell.angle_gamma   90.00
#
_symmetry.space_group_name_H-M   'P 1'
#
loop_
_entity.id
_entity.type
_entity.pdbx_description
1 polymer ?
#
loop_
_entity_poly.entity_id
_entity_poly.type
_entity_poly.pdbx_seq_one_letter_code
_entity_poly.pdbx_strand_id
1 'polypeptide(L)'
;MFWRGDTVKRTEKQAPRYAYDTIAQRLRSEWKVYLGALALVAVADLIGKKEISLGVGALIIFPIVYALVFGVALGPEALKFFSAKEVKAASGLVLVGIGPFIAKLGITAGKDIMTVFSAGPALFLRELGNLTPIFLVLPIAIFLGMKREAIGACHSLNREVNLALISDVYGADSAESRGSLSVYIVGGLIGTIYFGLMASVCASTGLWHPYALAMASGVGAAIMMAAASASLASIYPAQSEQILAFAGASAALTSILGIYVGLFIALPLSNKLYAFLEPRIGRITKAGRRAAEELEQVRAAAKEE
;
A
#
# COMPACT_ATOMS: atom_id res chain seq x y z
N MET A 1 -20.50 -11.93 19.38
CA MET A 1 -20.09 -13.36 19.31
C MET A 1 -19.44 -13.69 17.96
N PHE A 2 -18.46 -12.89 17.48
CA PHE A 2 -17.81 -13.07 16.16
C PHE A 2 -16.28 -13.26 16.23
N TRP A 3 -15.72 -13.33 17.43
CA TRP A 3 -14.28 -13.44 17.70
C TRP A 3 -13.97 -14.73 18.48
N ARG A 4 -14.36 -15.89 17.93
CA ARG A 4 -13.92 -17.21 18.42
C ARG A 4 -13.76 -18.16 17.22
N GLY A 5 -12.62 -18.05 16.56
CA GLY A 5 -12.13 -18.97 15.55
C GLY A 5 -10.64 -18.73 15.46
N ASP A 6 -9.88 -19.61 16.10
CA ASP A 6 -8.44 -19.56 16.33
C ASP A 6 -7.97 -18.26 16.96
N THR A 7 -7.95 -18.26 18.29
CA THR A 7 -7.16 -17.32 19.08
C THR A 7 -5.74 -17.29 18.52
N VAL A 8 -5.44 -16.24 17.74
CA VAL A 8 -4.10 -15.65 17.71
C VAL A 8 -3.75 -15.53 19.18
N LYS A 9 -2.87 -16.40 19.68
CA LYS A 9 -2.28 -16.24 20.99
C LYS A 9 -1.83 -14.79 21.02
N ARG A 10 -2.47 -13.97 21.84
CA ARG A 10 -1.99 -12.64 22.17
C ARG A 10 -0.69 -12.95 22.89
N THR A 11 0.40 -13.07 22.13
CA THR A 11 1.75 -13.12 22.66
C THR A 11 1.80 -11.96 23.64
N GLU A 12 2.18 -12.25 24.89
CA GLU A 12 2.48 -11.21 25.86
C GLU A 12 3.24 -10.11 25.13
N LYS A 13 2.77 -8.87 25.21
CA LYS A 13 3.47 -7.73 24.57
C LYS A 13 4.87 -7.70 25.20
N GLN A 14 5.83 -8.35 24.56
CA GLN A 14 7.24 -8.23 24.89
C GLN A 14 7.54 -6.74 24.93
N ALA A 15 8.26 -6.30 25.97
CA ALA A 15 8.68 -4.92 26.09
C ALA A 15 9.31 -4.48 24.76
N PRO A 16 8.94 -3.31 24.21
CA PRO A 16 9.44 -2.87 22.92
C PRO A 16 10.96 -2.85 22.96
N ARG A 17 11.60 -3.74 22.19
CA ARG A 17 13.04 -3.77 22.05
C ARG A 17 13.44 -2.62 21.13
N TYR A 18 13.68 -1.45 21.73
CA TYR A 18 14.09 -0.28 20.97
C TYR A 18 15.47 -0.51 20.35
N ALA A 19 15.60 -0.18 19.07
CA ALA A 19 16.88 -0.27 18.36
C ALA A 19 17.90 0.79 18.81
N TYR A 20 17.43 1.83 19.52
CA TYR A 20 18.21 2.97 19.97
C TYR A 20 17.79 3.36 21.39
N ASP A 21 18.74 3.78 22.21
CA ASP A 21 18.50 4.21 23.59
C ASP A 21 17.94 5.64 23.64
N THR A 22 18.30 6.47 22.66
CA THR A 22 17.83 7.87 22.56
C THR A 22 17.54 8.31 21.12
N ILE A 23 16.68 9.33 20.98
CA ILE A 23 16.41 9.97 19.67
C ILE A 23 17.70 10.59 19.09
N ALA A 24 18.53 11.21 19.94
CA ALA A 24 19.79 11.82 19.52
C ALA A 24 20.76 10.78 18.93
N GLN A 25 20.86 9.61 19.55
CA GLN A 25 21.65 8.49 19.04
C GLN A 25 21.12 8.01 17.68
N ARG A 26 19.80 7.92 17.51
CA ARG A 26 19.20 7.56 16.23
C ARG A 26 19.54 8.59 15.15
N LEU A 27 19.30 9.88 15.40
CA LEU A 27 19.62 10.98 14.48
C LEU A 27 21.09 10.96 14.05
N ARG A 28 21.99 10.77 15.00
CA ARG A 28 23.44 10.68 14.73
C ARG A 28 23.81 9.44 13.94
N SER A 29 23.12 8.32 14.16
CA SER A 29 23.42 7.05 13.49
C SER A 29 22.85 6.98 12.06
N GLU A 30 21.70 7.62 11.82
CA GLU A 30 20.94 7.56 10.56
C GLU A 30 21.08 8.84 9.73
N TRP A 31 22.01 9.75 10.07
CA TRP A 31 22.19 11.06 9.41
C TRP A 31 22.30 10.98 7.87
N LYS A 32 22.98 9.94 7.37
CA LYS A 32 23.15 9.67 5.94
C LYS A 32 21.81 9.41 5.25
N VAL A 33 20.89 8.70 5.92
CA VAL A 33 19.56 8.40 5.40
C VAL A 33 18.74 9.68 5.29
N TYR A 34 18.76 10.54 6.32
CA TYR A 34 18.02 11.81 6.30
C TYR A 34 18.53 12.76 5.21
N LEU A 35 19.84 12.98 5.13
CA LEU A 35 20.43 13.84 4.09
C LEU A 35 20.26 13.25 2.69
N GLY A 36 20.41 11.94 2.56
CA GLY A 36 20.16 11.23 1.31
C GLY A 36 18.73 11.39 0.83
N ALA A 37 17.75 11.19 1.71
CA ALA A 37 16.34 11.41 1.41
C ALA A 37 16.06 12.87 1.00
N LEU A 38 16.61 13.84 1.72
CA LEU A 38 16.46 15.26 1.38
C LEU A 38 17.05 15.58 0.00
N ALA A 39 18.26 15.09 -0.29
CA ALA A 39 18.91 15.29 -1.58
C ALA A 39 18.11 14.62 -2.72
N LEU A 40 17.62 13.40 -2.52
CA LEU A 40 16.78 12.70 -3.48
C LEU A 40 15.49 13.46 -3.78
N VAL A 41 14.84 13.98 -2.74
CA VAL A 41 13.63 14.80 -2.90
C VAL A 41 13.95 16.09 -3.66
N ALA A 42 15.02 16.79 -3.30
CA ALA A 42 15.42 18.02 -3.98
C ALA A 42 15.74 17.78 -5.46
N VAL A 43 16.51 16.74 -5.78
CA VAL A 43 16.83 16.38 -7.18
C VAL A 43 15.56 15.99 -7.95
N ALA A 44 14.68 15.20 -7.34
CA ALA A 44 13.42 14.81 -7.97
C ALA A 44 12.51 16.02 -8.23
N ASP A 45 12.43 16.96 -7.30
CA ASP A 45 11.62 18.18 -7.44
C ASP A 45 12.19 19.13 -8.50
N LEU A 46 13.52 19.24 -8.58
CA LEU A 46 14.21 19.99 -9.65
C LEU A 46 13.93 19.43 -11.05
N ILE A 47 13.77 18.11 -11.19
CA ILE A 47 13.36 17.49 -12.47
C ILE A 47 11.90 17.86 -12.78
N GLY A 48 11.07 17.94 -11.75
CA GLY A 48 9.65 18.28 -11.84
C GLY A 48 8.79 17.19 -12.47
N LYS A 49 7.48 17.45 -12.55
CA LYS A 49 6.57 16.55 -13.27
C LYS A 49 6.91 16.52 -14.77
N LYS A 50 6.86 15.34 -15.38
CA LYS A 50 6.96 15.18 -16.84
C LYS A 50 5.65 14.62 -17.36
N GLU A 51 5.15 15.21 -18.42
CA GLU A 51 3.92 14.81 -19.08
C GLU A 51 4.24 14.41 -20.51
N ILE A 52 3.88 13.19 -20.86
CA ILE A 52 4.06 12.64 -22.20
C ILE A 52 2.67 12.41 -22.77
N SER A 53 2.27 13.22 -23.75
CA SER A 53 1.01 13.02 -24.47
C SER A 53 1.10 11.77 -25.33
N LEU A 54 0.29 10.78 -25.01
CA LEU A 54 0.17 9.51 -25.72
C LEU A 54 -1.20 9.50 -26.39
N GLY A 55 -1.44 10.30 -27.45
CA GLY A 55 -2.61 10.28 -28.36
C GLY A 55 -4.01 10.06 -27.75
N VAL A 56 -4.26 8.87 -27.19
CA VAL A 56 -5.41 8.48 -26.36
C VAL A 56 -5.41 9.06 -24.93
N GLY A 57 -4.35 9.76 -24.51
CA GLY A 57 -4.25 10.37 -23.17
C GLY A 57 -2.87 10.93 -22.85
N ALA A 58 -2.53 11.00 -21.56
CA ALA A 58 -1.24 11.48 -21.08
C ALA A 58 -0.65 10.55 -20.02
N LEU A 59 0.64 10.22 -20.16
CA LEU A 59 1.44 9.58 -19.12
C LEU A 59 2.12 10.66 -18.28
N ILE A 60 1.82 10.69 -17.00
CA ILE A 60 2.37 11.67 -16.06
C ILE A 60 3.32 10.97 -15.10
N ILE A 61 4.57 11.42 -15.11
CA ILE A 61 5.61 10.93 -14.21
C ILE A 61 5.85 12.00 -13.14
N PHE A 62 5.47 11.68 -11.91
CA PHE A 62 5.62 12.55 -10.75
C PHE A 62 7.05 12.49 -10.18
N PRO A 63 7.53 13.57 -9.54
CA PRO A 63 8.84 13.61 -8.87
C PRO A 63 9.14 12.38 -7.99
N ILE A 64 8.16 11.91 -7.23
CA ILE A 64 8.29 10.74 -6.35
C ILE A 64 8.77 9.48 -7.07
N VAL A 65 8.44 9.31 -8.36
CA VAL A 65 8.89 8.18 -9.17
C VAL A 65 10.41 8.22 -9.35
N TYR A 66 10.98 9.39 -9.66
CA TYR A 66 12.43 9.56 -9.78
C TYR A 66 13.13 9.31 -8.45
N ALA A 67 12.58 9.86 -7.35
CA ALA A 67 13.14 9.66 -6.01
C ALA A 67 13.21 8.18 -5.63
N LEU A 68 12.18 7.38 -5.97
CA LEU A 68 12.18 5.94 -5.76
C LEU A 68 13.22 5.22 -6.63
N VAL A 69 13.28 5.53 -7.93
CA VAL A 69 14.24 4.91 -8.86
C VAL A 69 15.68 5.22 -8.44
N PHE A 70 15.98 6.47 -8.10
CA PHE A 70 17.28 6.87 -7.60
C PHE A 70 17.59 6.25 -6.24
N GLY A 71 16.60 6.15 -5.34
CA GLY A 71 16.75 5.46 -4.05
C GLY A 71 17.12 3.99 -4.21
N VAL A 72 16.47 3.28 -5.15
CA VAL A 72 16.82 1.89 -5.50
C VAL A 72 18.22 1.81 -6.12
N ALA A 73 18.55 2.72 -7.04
CA ALA A 73 19.88 2.78 -7.66
C ALA A 73 21.00 3.04 -6.65
N LEU A 74 20.77 3.86 -5.63
CA LEU A 74 21.72 4.12 -4.54
C LEU A 74 21.78 3.00 -3.49
N GLY A 75 20.87 2.03 -3.57
CA GLY A 75 20.78 0.91 -2.65
C GLY A 75 21.95 -0.08 -2.75
N PRO A 76 22.01 -1.06 -1.83
CA PRO A 76 23.11 -2.02 -1.72
C PRO A 76 23.23 -2.98 -2.91
N GLU A 77 22.17 -3.14 -3.70
CA GLU A 77 22.15 -4.04 -4.86
C GLU A 77 22.70 -3.38 -6.14
N ALA A 78 22.78 -2.05 -6.17
CA ALA A 78 23.22 -1.29 -7.34
C ALA A 78 24.50 -0.50 -7.04
N LEU A 79 24.41 0.79 -6.69
CA LEU A 79 25.58 1.66 -6.48
C LEU A 79 26.23 1.51 -5.09
N LYS A 80 25.60 0.78 -4.16
CA LYS A 80 26.13 0.50 -2.81
C LYS A 80 26.42 1.77 -1.99
N PHE A 81 25.75 2.87 -2.29
CA PHE A 81 25.89 4.11 -1.53
C PHE A 81 25.27 3.96 -0.13
N PHE A 82 24.11 3.31 -0.05
CA PHE A 82 23.48 2.88 1.20
C PHE A 82 23.77 1.42 1.50
N SER A 83 24.16 1.14 2.74
CA SER A 83 24.33 -0.21 3.26
C SER A 83 22.98 -0.87 3.58
N ALA A 84 22.95 -2.21 3.62
CA ALA A 84 21.75 -2.96 4.00
C ALA A 84 21.23 -2.58 5.41
N LYS A 85 22.13 -2.21 6.33
CA LYS A 85 21.78 -1.74 7.67
C LYS A 85 21.04 -0.40 7.61
N GLU A 86 21.51 0.53 6.79
CA GLU A 86 20.88 1.85 6.60
C GLU A 86 19.53 1.72 5.90
N VAL A 87 19.43 0.88 4.86
CA VAL A 87 18.15 0.61 4.17
C VAL A 87 17.13 -0.02 5.13
N LYS A 88 17.55 -0.98 5.96
CA LYS A 88 16.69 -1.59 6.99
C LYS A 88 16.26 -0.59 8.07
N ALA A 89 17.13 0.33 8.47
CA ALA A 89 16.76 1.39 9.41
C ALA A 89 15.73 2.35 8.78
N ALA A 90 15.90 2.67 7.50
CA ALA A 90 15.02 3.55 6.74
C ALA A 90 13.60 2.99 6.57
N SER A 91 13.42 1.67 6.45
CA SER A 91 12.07 1.08 6.29
C SER A 91 11.15 1.39 7.46
N GLY A 92 11.68 1.43 8.69
CA GLY A 92 10.91 1.81 9.88
C GLY A 92 10.54 3.30 9.91
N LEU A 93 11.35 4.18 9.29
CA LEU A 93 11.06 5.61 9.18
C LEU A 93 9.86 5.90 8.29
N VAL A 94 9.49 4.99 7.36
CA VAL A 94 8.30 5.15 6.53
C VAL A 94 7.04 5.25 7.40
N LEU A 95 6.88 4.36 8.38
CA LEU A 95 5.75 4.38 9.31
C LEU A 95 5.73 5.65 10.16
N VAL A 96 6.89 6.14 10.57
CA VAL A 96 7.02 7.42 11.31
C VAL A 96 6.61 8.59 10.41
N GLY A 97 7.06 8.61 9.16
CA GLY A 97 6.76 9.66 8.18
C GLY A 97 5.29 9.73 7.80
N ILE A 98 4.62 8.59 7.64
CA ILE A 98 3.17 8.56 7.36
C ILE A 98 2.33 8.80 8.63
N GLY A 99 2.89 8.61 9.82
CA GLY A 99 2.17 8.72 11.11
C GLY A 99 1.28 9.96 11.25
N PRO A 100 1.79 11.18 11.01
CA PRO A 100 0.97 12.40 11.04
C PRO A 100 -0.20 12.39 10.04
N PHE A 101 0.02 11.83 8.84
CA PHE A 101 -1.01 11.69 7.83
C PHE A 101 -2.10 10.71 8.27
N ILE A 102 -1.71 9.57 8.84
CA ILE A 102 -2.66 8.59 9.40
C ILE A 102 -3.42 9.16 10.58
N ALA A 103 -2.77 9.92 11.46
CA ALA A 103 -3.43 10.59 12.58
C ALA A 103 -4.50 11.57 12.07
N LYS A 104 -4.18 12.38 11.05
CA LYS A 104 -5.15 13.27 10.40
C LYS A 104 -6.31 12.49 9.81
N LEU A 105 -6.04 11.43 9.04
CA LEU A 105 -7.07 10.60 8.42
C LEU A 105 -7.96 9.92 9.47
N GLY A 106 -7.39 9.41 10.56
CA GLY A 106 -8.14 8.77 11.65
C GLY A 106 -9.08 9.75 12.36
N ILE A 107 -8.62 10.98 12.63
CA ILE A 107 -9.47 12.03 13.22
C ILE A 107 -10.61 12.40 12.27
N THR A 108 -10.33 12.58 10.98
CA THR A 108 -11.36 12.84 9.96
C THR A 108 -12.34 11.67 9.83
N ALA A 109 -11.83 10.44 9.80
CA ALA A 109 -12.65 9.23 9.71
C ALA A 109 -13.60 9.08 10.90
N GLY A 110 -13.11 9.32 12.12
CA GLY A 110 -13.93 9.30 13.32
C GLY A 110 -14.99 10.40 13.33
N LYS A 111 -14.66 11.61 12.87
CA LYS A 111 -15.62 12.71 12.74
C LYS A 111 -16.75 12.37 11.77
N ASP A 112 -16.42 11.75 10.63
CA ASP A 112 -17.35 11.52 9.53
C ASP A 112 -17.97 10.11 9.55
N ILE A 113 -17.91 9.39 10.68
CA ILE A 113 -18.42 8.02 10.79
C ILE A 113 -19.90 7.89 10.40
N MET A 114 -20.72 8.89 10.74
CA MET A 114 -22.15 8.92 10.35
C MET A 114 -22.31 9.10 8.84
N THR A 115 -21.45 9.89 8.22
CA THR A 115 -21.40 10.05 6.76
C THR A 115 -21.02 8.75 6.07
N VAL A 116 -20.15 7.94 6.68
CA VAL A 116 -19.75 6.61 6.17
C VAL A 116 -20.91 5.63 6.22
N PHE A 117 -21.66 5.59 7.32
CA PHE A 117 -22.88 4.77 7.40
C PHE A 117 -23.98 5.26 6.45
N SER A 118 -24.03 6.57 6.19
CA SER A 118 -24.97 7.19 5.27
C SER A 118 -24.47 7.18 3.82
N ALA A 119 -23.23 6.75 3.58
CA ALA A 119 -22.68 6.58 2.25
C ALA A 119 -23.52 5.49 1.59
N GLY A 120 -24.44 5.91 0.72
CA GLY A 120 -25.43 5.02 0.16
C GLY A 120 -24.82 3.78 -0.51
N PRO A 121 -25.63 2.77 -0.85
CA PRO A 121 -25.16 1.47 -1.32
C PRO A 121 -24.12 1.53 -2.44
N ALA A 122 -24.19 2.53 -3.32
CA ALA A 122 -23.23 2.73 -4.40
C ALA A 122 -21.77 2.92 -3.92
N LEU A 123 -21.54 3.69 -2.85
CA LEU A 123 -20.21 3.95 -2.31
C LEU A 123 -19.65 2.72 -1.60
N PHE A 124 -20.50 1.99 -0.87
CA PHE A 124 -20.12 0.74 -0.22
C PHE A 124 -19.80 -0.37 -1.24
N LEU A 125 -20.63 -0.53 -2.28
CA LEU A 125 -20.40 -1.48 -3.38
C LEU A 125 -19.09 -1.19 -4.10
N ARG A 126 -18.76 0.09 -4.29
CA ARG A 126 -17.50 0.50 -4.90
C ARG A 126 -16.30 0.10 -4.03
N GLU A 127 -16.40 0.21 -2.70
CA GLU A 127 -15.34 -0.23 -1.79
C GLU A 127 -15.13 -1.75 -1.80
N LEU A 128 -16.14 -2.55 -2.17
CA LEU A 128 -15.95 -3.99 -2.37
C LEU A 128 -14.94 -4.29 -3.48
N GLY A 129 -14.72 -3.37 -4.42
CA GLY A 129 -13.64 -3.45 -5.39
C GLY A 129 -12.26 -3.65 -4.73
N ASN A 130 -12.04 -3.07 -3.54
CA ASN A 130 -10.80 -3.23 -2.78
C ASN A 130 -10.65 -4.63 -2.14
N LEU A 131 -11.70 -5.45 -2.14
CA LEU A 131 -11.64 -6.86 -1.73
C LEU A 131 -11.22 -7.79 -2.89
N THR A 132 -11.29 -7.32 -4.14
CA THR A 132 -10.94 -8.12 -5.33
C THR A 132 -9.56 -8.77 -5.25
N PRO A 133 -8.48 -8.08 -4.79
CA PRO A 133 -7.18 -8.70 -4.64
C PRO A 133 -7.16 -9.91 -3.70
N ILE A 134 -8.05 -9.95 -2.70
CA ILE A 134 -8.16 -11.07 -1.76
C ILE A 134 -8.61 -12.33 -2.50
N PHE A 135 -9.55 -12.21 -3.43
CA PHE A 135 -10.09 -13.37 -4.15
C PHE A 135 -9.25 -13.78 -5.35
N LEU A 136 -8.64 -12.82 -6.06
CA LEU A 136 -7.91 -13.10 -7.29
C LEU A 136 -6.40 -13.22 -7.06
N VAL A 137 -5.82 -12.32 -6.28
CA VAL A 137 -4.36 -12.20 -6.15
C VAL A 137 -3.83 -13.08 -5.02
N LEU A 138 -4.54 -13.20 -3.89
CA LEU A 138 -4.10 -14.05 -2.78
C LEU A 138 -3.87 -15.52 -3.19
N PRO A 139 -4.76 -16.20 -3.96
CA PRO A 139 -4.48 -17.55 -4.41
C PRO A 139 -3.21 -17.64 -5.26
N ILE A 140 -3.00 -16.66 -6.15
CA ILE A 140 -1.82 -16.58 -7.02
C ILE A 140 -0.57 -16.37 -6.17
N ALA A 141 -0.60 -15.46 -5.20
CA ALA A 141 0.52 -15.18 -4.30
C ALA A 141 0.93 -16.44 -3.50
N ILE A 142 -0.04 -17.16 -2.94
CA ILE A 142 0.21 -18.42 -2.23
C ILE A 142 0.77 -19.47 -3.18
N PHE A 143 0.23 -19.57 -4.40
CA PHE A 143 0.72 -20.51 -5.42
C PHE A 143 2.19 -20.23 -5.81
N LEU A 144 2.57 -18.96 -5.88
CA LEU A 144 3.95 -18.51 -6.12
C LEU A 144 4.87 -18.72 -4.90
N GLY A 145 4.34 -19.19 -3.77
CA GLY A 145 5.09 -19.55 -2.58
C GLY A 145 5.14 -18.48 -1.50
N MET A 146 4.42 -17.36 -1.65
CA MET A 146 4.29 -16.38 -0.57
C MET A 146 3.52 -16.99 0.60
N LYS A 147 3.99 -16.73 1.83
CA LYS A 147 3.36 -17.20 3.05
C LYS A 147 2.54 -16.07 3.67
N ARG A 148 2.78 -15.72 4.93
CA ARG A 148 2.03 -14.68 5.64
C ARG A 148 2.19 -13.31 4.97
N GLU A 149 3.29 -13.09 4.26
CA GLU A 149 3.51 -11.92 3.40
C GLU A 149 2.37 -11.73 2.39
N ALA A 150 1.75 -12.82 1.90
CA ALA A 150 0.67 -12.76 0.93
C ALA A 150 -0.56 -12.02 1.46
N ILE A 151 -0.87 -12.13 2.76
CA ILE A 151 -2.01 -11.46 3.38
C ILE A 151 -1.83 -9.96 3.34
N GLY A 152 -0.64 -9.47 3.69
CA GLY A 152 -0.31 -8.06 3.60
C GLY A 152 -0.21 -7.58 2.16
N ALA A 153 0.52 -8.31 1.30
CA ALA A 153 0.71 -7.94 -0.10
C ALA A 153 -0.62 -7.88 -0.90
N CYS A 154 -1.62 -8.69 -0.54
CA CYS A 154 -2.93 -8.71 -1.18
C CYS A 154 -3.98 -7.85 -0.47
N HIS A 155 -3.58 -7.00 0.49
CA HIS A 155 -4.50 -6.12 1.20
C HIS A 155 -4.74 -4.81 0.45
N SER A 156 -5.80 -4.78 -0.36
CA SER A 156 -6.16 -3.61 -1.18
C SER A 156 -4.95 -3.14 -2.00
N LEU A 157 -4.78 -1.83 -2.19
CA LEU A 157 -3.63 -1.23 -2.91
C LEU A 157 -2.38 -1.05 -2.04
N ASN A 158 -2.42 -1.48 -0.77
CA ASN A 158 -1.33 -1.26 0.20
C ASN A 158 -0.82 0.19 0.22
N ARG A 159 -1.75 1.14 0.21
CA ARG A 159 -1.46 2.56 0.39
C ARG A 159 -1.46 2.93 1.87
N GLU A 160 -1.26 4.21 2.16
CA GLU A 160 -0.90 4.72 3.49
C GLU A 160 -1.75 4.10 4.61
N VAL A 161 -3.08 4.14 4.44
CA VAL A 161 -4.06 3.59 5.37
C VAL A 161 -3.92 2.08 5.55
N ASN A 162 -3.76 1.36 4.45
CA ASN A 162 -3.65 -0.10 4.44
C ASN A 162 -2.34 -0.57 5.08
N LEU A 163 -1.23 0.11 4.79
CA LEU A 163 0.07 -0.18 5.39
C LEU A 163 0.03 0.07 6.91
N ALA A 164 -0.58 1.18 7.33
CA ALA A 164 -0.75 1.50 8.74
C ALA A 164 -1.64 0.46 9.45
N LEU A 165 -2.75 0.08 8.84
CA LEU A 165 -3.68 -0.93 9.37
C LEU A 165 -3.00 -2.30 9.52
N ILE A 166 -2.30 -2.78 8.49
CA ILE A 166 -1.54 -4.03 8.54
C ILE A 166 -0.48 -3.98 9.64
N SER A 167 0.26 -2.86 9.73
CA SER A 167 1.30 -2.68 10.75
C SER A 167 0.76 -2.62 12.18
N ASP A 168 -0.43 -2.05 12.38
CA ASP A 168 -1.10 -2.01 13.68
C ASP A 168 -1.61 -3.40 14.10
N VAL A 169 -2.23 -4.13 13.17
CA VAL A 169 -2.83 -5.44 13.46
C VAL A 169 -1.78 -6.54 13.65
N TYR A 170 -0.76 -6.59 12.80
CA TYR A 170 0.25 -7.68 12.81
C TYR A 170 1.58 -7.28 13.43
N GLY A 171 1.85 -5.99 13.62
CA GLY A 171 3.13 -5.45 14.06
C GLY A 171 4.02 -5.04 12.89
N ALA A 172 4.82 -3.99 13.08
CA ALA A 172 5.65 -3.39 12.03
C ALA A 172 6.69 -4.35 11.41
N ASP A 173 7.24 -5.28 12.21
CA ASP A 173 8.26 -6.24 11.76
C ASP A 173 7.66 -7.57 11.25
N SER A 174 6.34 -7.70 11.20
CA SER A 174 5.65 -8.92 10.77
C SER A 174 5.85 -9.22 9.28
N ALA A 175 5.59 -10.48 8.89
CA ALA A 175 5.62 -10.89 7.49
C ALA A 175 4.61 -10.14 6.64
N GLU A 176 3.42 -9.91 7.20
CA GLU A 176 2.31 -9.19 6.62
C GLU A 176 2.72 -7.73 6.35
N SER A 177 3.32 -7.05 7.33
CA SER A 177 3.81 -5.68 7.18
C SER A 177 4.91 -5.58 6.14
N ARG A 178 5.82 -6.55 6.08
CA ARG A 178 6.83 -6.60 5.00
C ARG A 178 6.18 -6.74 3.63
N GLY A 179 5.24 -7.67 3.47
CA GLY A 179 4.50 -7.85 2.21
C GLY A 179 3.73 -6.59 1.80
N SER A 180 3.06 -5.94 2.74
CA SER A 180 2.36 -4.67 2.53
C SER A 180 3.32 -3.55 2.11
N LEU A 181 4.45 -3.40 2.81
CA LEU A 181 5.48 -2.41 2.50
C LEU A 181 6.08 -2.63 1.10
N SER A 182 6.33 -3.87 0.70
CA SER A 182 6.82 -4.17 -0.66
C SER A 182 5.86 -3.68 -1.73
N VAL A 183 4.55 -3.91 -1.55
CA VAL A 183 3.53 -3.43 -2.49
C VAL A 183 3.35 -1.91 -2.40
N TYR A 184 3.49 -1.31 -1.21
CA TYR A 184 3.46 0.15 -1.05
C TYR A 184 4.52 0.83 -1.94
N ILE A 185 5.75 0.29 -1.95
CA ILE A 185 6.87 0.83 -2.71
C ILE A 185 6.74 0.49 -4.21
N VAL A 186 6.74 -0.80 -4.54
CA VAL A 186 6.78 -1.28 -5.94
C VAL A 186 5.44 -1.01 -6.63
N GLY A 187 4.33 -1.33 -5.95
CA GLY A 187 2.99 -1.07 -6.44
C GLY A 187 2.69 0.43 -6.54
N GLY A 188 3.24 1.27 -5.66
CA GLY A 188 3.18 2.73 -5.80
C GLY A 188 3.80 3.22 -7.10
N LEU A 189 5.00 2.74 -7.42
CA LEU A 189 5.74 3.09 -8.64
C LEU A 189 5.01 2.62 -9.91
N ILE A 190 4.75 1.32 -10.02
CA ILE A 190 4.15 0.71 -11.22
C ILE A 190 2.67 1.12 -11.34
N GLY A 191 1.96 1.16 -10.21
CA GLY A 191 0.55 1.49 -10.17
C GLY A 191 0.27 2.92 -10.61
N THR A 192 1.14 3.89 -10.32
CA THR A 192 0.94 5.28 -10.80
C THR A 192 0.91 5.35 -12.33
N ILE A 193 1.84 4.65 -13.00
CA ILE A 193 1.89 4.54 -14.46
C ILE A 193 0.64 3.83 -14.97
N TYR A 194 0.31 2.68 -14.36
CA TYR A 194 -0.84 1.88 -14.74
C TYR A 194 -2.16 2.65 -14.64
N PHE A 195 -2.41 3.35 -13.53
CA PHE A 195 -3.65 4.09 -13.30
C PHE A 195 -3.79 5.29 -14.24
N GLY A 196 -2.69 6.01 -14.54
CA GLY A 196 -2.70 7.07 -15.54
C GLY A 196 -3.12 6.55 -16.92
N LEU A 197 -2.49 5.46 -17.39
CA LEU A 197 -2.82 4.85 -18.68
C LEU A 197 -4.22 4.25 -18.70
N MET A 198 -4.61 3.54 -17.63
CA MET A 198 -5.90 2.87 -17.54
C MET A 198 -7.05 3.88 -17.57
N ALA A 199 -6.89 5.04 -16.93
CA ALA A 199 -7.91 6.10 -16.99
C ALA A 199 -8.15 6.58 -18.43
N SER A 200 -7.07 6.74 -19.22
CA SER A 200 -7.14 7.10 -20.64
C SER A 200 -7.78 6.01 -21.50
N VAL A 201 -7.41 4.74 -21.28
CA VAL A 201 -8.01 3.60 -21.98
C VAL A 201 -9.50 3.49 -21.67
N CYS A 202 -9.90 3.60 -20.41
CA CYS A 202 -11.31 3.57 -20.03
C CYS A 202 -12.10 4.73 -20.62
N ALA A 203 -11.53 5.94 -20.65
CA ALA A 203 -12.14 7.11 -21.27
C ALA A 203 -12.33 6.93 -22.79
N SER A 204 -11.35 6.35 -23.48
CA SER A 204 -11.41 6.17 -24.94
C SER A 204 -12.49 5.17 -25.38
N THR A 205 -12.95 4.28 -24.50
CA THR A 205 -14.09 3.38 -24.79
C THR A 205 -15.42 4.13 -24.97
N GLY A 206 -15.56 5.34 -24.42
CA GLY A 206 -16.81 6.11 -24.44
C GLY A 206 -17.96 5.50 -23.63
N LEU A 207 -17.73 4.38 -22.92
CA LEU A 207 -18.77 3.65 -22.19
C LEU A 207 -19.16 4.31 -20.86
N TRP A 208 -18.26 5.12 -20.30
CA TRP A 208 -18.38 5.62 -18.93
C TRP A 208 -18.44 7.15 -18.92
N HIS A 209 -19.31 7.68 -18.06
CA HIS A 209 -19.36 9.13 -17.82
C HIS A 209 -18.04 9.60 -17.18
N PRO A 210 -17.46 10.76 -17.57
CA PRO A 210 -16.19 11.23 -17.02
C PRO A 210 -16.18 11.36 -15.49
N TYR A 211 -17.29 11.76 -14.89
CA TYR A 211 -17.44 11.82 -13.42
C TYR A 211 -17.40 10.44 -12.76
N ALA A 212 -17.90 9.39 -13.41
CA ALA A 212 -17.78 8.03 -12.89
C ALA A 212 -16.32 7.55 -12.94
N LEU A 213 -15.59 7.88 -14.02
CA LEU A 213 -14.16 7.61 -14.14
C LEU A 213 -13.34 8.42 -13.12
N ALA A 214 -13.72 9.66 -12.86
CA ALA A 214 -13.13 10.49 -11.81
C ALA A 214 -13.33 9.86 -10.42
N MET A 215 -14.56 9.44 -10.10
CA MET A 215 -14.86 8.73 -8.86
C MET A 215 -14.07 7.41 -8.77
N ALA A 216 -13.94 6.65 -9.85
CA ALA A 216 -13.13 5.44 -9.88
C ALA A 216 -11.64 5.70 -9.62
N SER A 217 -11.11 6.84 -10.10
CA SER A 217 -9.71 7.25 -9.92
C SER A 217 -9.32 7.52 -8.46
N GLY A 218 -10.30 7.84 -7.59
CA GLY A 218 -10.09 8.14 -6.18
C GLY A 218 -9.81 6.91 -5.30
N VAL A 219 -8.89 6.02 -5.68
CA VAL A 219 -8.66 4.72 -5.02
C VAL A 219 -7.95 4.77 -3.67
N GLY A 220 -7.84 5.94 -3.04
CA GLY A 220 -7.15 6.10 -1.75
C GLY A 220 -5.63 6.14 -1.86
N ALA A 221 -5.09 6.29 -3.07
CA ALA A 221 -3.67 6.52 -3.35
C ALA A 221 -3.49 7.92 -3.95
N ALA A 222 -2.85 8.86 -3.22
CA ALA A 222 -2.73 10.23 -3.71
C ALA A 222 -2.04 10.33 -5.09
N ILE A 223 -0.93 9.59 -5.26
CA ILE A 223 -0.13 9.61 -6.49
C ILE A 223 -0.84 8.94 -7.68
N MET A 224 -1.54 7.83 -7.46
CA MET A 224 -2.27 7.13 -8.52
C MET A 224 -3.53 7.89 -8.91
N MET A 225 -4.23 8.46 -7.92
CA MET A 225 -5.35 9.36 -8.16
C MET A 225 -4.91 10.55 -8.99
N ALA A 226 -3.82 11.22 -8.61
CA ALA A 226 -3.31 12.38 -9.33
C ALA A 226 -2.94 12.04 -10.78
N ALA A 227 -2.33 10.87 -11.02
CA ALA A 227 -2.05 10.41 -12.39
C ALA A 227 -3.34 10.20 -13.19
N ALA A 228 -4.27 9.39 -12.67
CA ALA A 228 -5.51 9.05 -13.36
C ALA A 228 -6.41 10.28 -13.61
N SER A 229 -6.59 11.13 -12.59
CA SER A 229 -7.46 12.31 -12.70
C SER A 229 -6.86 13.38 -13.61
N ALA A 230 -5.54 13.54 -13.64
CA ALA A 230 -4.89 14.45 -14.58
C ALA A 230 -4.96 13.93 -16.03
N SER A 231 -4.81 12.61 -16.25
CA SER A 231 -5.05 12.00 -17.57
C SER A 231 -6.49 12.24 -18.04
N LEU A 232 -7.49 12.09 -17.16
CA LEU A 232 -8.89 12.39 -17.47
C LEU A 232 -9.15 13.87 -17.72
N ALA A 233 -8.56 14.76 -16.92
CA ALA A 233 -8.68 16.20 -17.07
C ALA A 233 -8.09 16.71 -18.40
N SER A 234 -7.02 16.07 -18.89
CA SER A 234 -6.43 16.34 -20.20
C SER A 234 -7.36 15.92 -21.34
N ILE A 235 -8.06 14.79 -21.19
CA ILE A 235 -9.03 14.27 -22.17
C ILE A 235 -10.34 15.08 -22.16
N TYR A 236 -10.78 15.55 -20.99
CA TYR A 236 -12.01 16.33 -20.82
C TYR A 236 -11.74 17.72 -20.19
N PRO A 237 -11.10 18.66 -20.91
CA PRO A 237 -10.68 19.94 -20.34
C PRO A 237 -11.82 20.77 -19.73
N ALA A 238 -13.00 20.74 -20.36
CA ALA A 238 -14.18 21.47 -19.89
C ALA A 238 -14.74 20.95 -18.54
N GLN A 239 -14.37 19.73 -18.14
CA GLN A 239 -14.82 19.07 -16.91
C GLN A 239 -13.68 18.85 -15.91
N SER A 240 -12.50 19.44 -16.17
CA SER A 240 -11.27 19.22 -15.41
C SER A 240 -11.45 19.47 -13.92
N GLU A 241 -12.05 20.61 -13.55
CA GLU A 241 -12.26 20.96 -12.14
C GLU A 241 -13.16 19.94 -11.42
N GLN A 242 -14.26 19.54 -12.05
CA GLN A 242 -15.18 18.54 -11.49
C GLN A 242 -14.53 17.16 -11.40
N ILE A 243 -13.72 16.77 -12.38
CA ILE A 243 -12.96 15.51 -12.37
C ILE A 243 -12.00 15.48 -11.18
N LEU A 244 -11.21 16.55 -10.98
CA LEU A 244 -10.28 16.64 -9.86
C LEU A 244 -11.03 16.63 -8.52
N ALA A 245 -12.14 17.35 -8.42
CA ALA A 245 -12.97 17.40 -7.23
C ALA A 245 -13.58 16.02 -6.88
N PHE A 246 -14.16 15.32 -7.86
CA PHE A 246 -14.75 13.99 -7.64
C PHE A 246 -13.69 12.94 -7.33
N ALA A 247 -12.53 12.98 -8.00
CA ALA A 247 -11.43 12.08 -7.68
C ALA A 247 -10.92 12.30 -6.25
N GLY A 248 -10.73 13.56 -5.83
CA GLY A 248 -10.32 13.92 -4.48
C GLY A 248 -11.32 13.52 -3.41
N ALA A 249 -12.61 13.82 -3.62
CA ALA A 249 -13.68 13.41 -2.71
C ALA A 249 -13.76 11.88 -2.57
N SER A 250 -13.68 11.17 -3.70
CA SER A 250 -13.65 9.71 -3.73
C SER A 250 -12.45 9.13 -2.98
N ALA A 251 -11.25 9.71 -3.13
CA ALA A 251 -10.05 9.28 -2.39
C ALA A 251 -10.17 9.51 -0.89
N ALA A 252 -10.75 10.63 -0.46
CA ALA A 252 -11.04 10.87 0.95
C ALA A 252 -12.01 9.81 1.49
N LEU A 253 -13.09 9.51 0.76
CA LEU A 253 -14.06 8.49 1.14
C LEU A 253 -13.42 7.09 1.24
N THR A 254 -12.60 6.69 0.27
CA THR A 254 -11.84 5.43 0.31
C THR A 254 -10.94 5.38 1.53
N SER A 255 -10.28 6.49 1.87
CA SER A 255 -9.34 6.54 2.99
C SER A 255 -10.06 6.36 4.33
N ILE A 256 -11.30 6.83 4.44
CA ILE A 256 -12.13 6.69 5.63
C ILE A 256 -12.79 5.31 5.67
N LEU A 257 -13.59 4.98 4.66
CA LEU A 257 -14.37 3.74 4.59
C LEU A 257 -13.45 2.50 4.52
N GLY A 258 -12.32 2.62 3.83
CA GLY A 258 -11.33 1.55 3.68
C GLY A 258 -10.71 1.10 4.99
N ILE A 259 -10.61 1.95 6.02
CA ILE A 259 -10.18 1.53 7.37
C ILE A 259 -11.17 0.52 7.93
N TYR A 260 -12.47 0.85 7.90
CA TYR A 260 -13.52 0.03 8.48
C TYR A 260 -13.73 -1.26 7.69
N VAL A 261 -13.82 -1.17 6.36
CA VAL A 261 -13.93 -2.34 5.48
C VAL A 261 -12.67 -3.20 5.58
N GLY A 262 -11.50 -2.58 5.63
CA GLY A 262 -10.21 -3.24 5.84
C GLY A 262 -10.19 -4.07 7.12
N LEU A 263 -10.49 -3.43 8.24
CA LEU A 263 -10.41 -4.04 9.56
C LEU A 263 -11.49 -5.11 9.79
N PHE A 264 -12.75 -4.83 9.44
CA PHE A 264 -13.88 -5.68 9.80
C PHE A 264 -14.25 -6.72 8.74
N ILE A 265 -13.87 -6.51 7.48
CA ILE A 265 -14.26 -7.40 6.37
C ILE A 265 -13.02 -8.00 5.71
N ALA A 266 -12.12 -7.16 5.20
CA ALA A 266 -11.01 -7.61 4.38
C ALA A 266 -10.03 -8.50 5.16
N LEU A 267 -9.56 -8.08 6.34
CA LEU A 267 -8.58 -8.86 7.12
C LEU A 267 -9.12 -10.21 7.61
N PRO A 268 -10.34 -10.30 8.20
CA PRO A 268 -10.92 -11.58 8.56
C PRO A 268 -11.07 -12.51 7.34
N LEU A 269 -11.51 -11.96 6.21
CA LEU A 269 -11.68 -12.70 4.97
C LEU A 269 -10.33 -13.21 4.42
N SER A 270 -9.32 -12.36 4.34
CA SER A 270 -7.97 -12.74 3.89
C SER A 270 -7.37 -13.84 4.75
N ASN A 271 -7.49 -13.76 6.08
CA ASN A 271 -6.99 -14.82 6.96
C ASN A 271 -7.73 -16.15 6.75
N LYS A 272 -9.07 -16.11 6.64
CA LYS A 272 -9.87 -17.32 6.40
C LYS A 272 -9.52 -17.97 5.06
N LEU A 273 -9.44 -17.17 4.00
CA LEU A 273 -9.11 -17.66 2.67
C LEU A 273 -7.67 -18.18 2.61
N TYR A 274 -6.72 -17.49 3.24
CA TYR A 274 -5.34 -17.95 3.37
C TYR A 274 -5.26 -19.30 4.10
N ALA A 275 -5.92 -19.43 5.26
CA ALA A 275 -5.92 -20.67 6.05
C ALA A 275 -6.54 -21.84 5.26
N PHE A 276 -7.50 -21.56 4.39
CA PHE A 276 -8.11 -22.55 3.51
C PHE A 276 -7.20 -22.92 2.32
N LEU A 277 -6.55 -21.94 1.68
CA LEU A 277 -5.79 -22.16 0.45
C LEU A 277 -4.35 -22.63 0.70
N GLU A 278 -3.65 -22.06 1.68
CA GLU A 278 -2.22 -22.34 1.91
C GLU A 278 -1.91 -23.84 2.03
N PRO A 279 -2.66 -24.64 2.82
CA PRO A 279 -2.38 -26.06 2.93
C PRO A 279 -2.60 -26.84 1.62
N ARG A 280 -3.48 -26.34 0.74
CA ARG A 280 -3.88 -27.01 -0.50
C ARG A 280 -2.97 -26.66 -1.68
N ILE A 281 -2.66 -25.37 -1.86
CA ILE A 281 -1.93 -24.88 -3.03
C ILE A 281 -0.53 -24.39 -2.72
N GLY A 282 -0.24 -24.07 -1.46
CA GLY A 282 1.04 -23.49 -1.03
C GLY A 282 2.23 -24.44 -1.06
N ARG A 283 2.03 -25.72 -1.37
CA ARG A 283 3.07 -26.76 -1.54
C ARG A 283 3.12 -27.37 -2.95
N ILE A 284 2.35 -26.85 -3.91
CA ILE A 284 2.32 -27.39 -5.28
C ILE A 284 3.64 -27.09 -6.01
N THR A 285 4.13 -25.86 -5.89
CA THR A 285 5.33 -25.40 -6.60
C THR A 285 6.60 -25.73 -5.81
N LYS A 286 7.75 -25.82 -6.49
CA LYS A 286 9.05 -26.00 -5.84
C LYS A 286 9.35 -24.85 -4.86
N ALA A 287 9.02 -23.62 -5.24
CA ALA A 287 9.13 -22.45 -4.39
C ALA A 287 8.23 -22.56 -3.15
N GLY A 288 6.98 -22.97 -3.31
CA GLY A 288 6.04 -23.15 -2.20
C GLY A 288 6.46 -24.22 -1.19
N ARG A 289 7.03 -25.35 -1.66
CA ARG A 289 7.60 -26.39 -0.79
C ARG A 289 8.76 -25.87 0.05
N ARG A 290 9.74 -25.22 -0.59
CA ARG A 290 10.88 -24.61 0.10
C ARG A 290 10.43 -23.59 1.14
N ALA A 291 9.49 -22.71 0.78
CA ALA A 291 8.96 -21.72 1.70
C ALA A 291 8.16 -22.35 2.87
N ALA A 292 7.53 -23.51 2.66
CA ALA A 292 6.87 -24.25 3.72
C ALA A 292 7.88 -24.86 4.70
N GLU A 293 8.96 -25.46 4.18
CA GLU A 293 10.05 -26.03 4.96
C GLU A 293 10.75 -24.95 5.80
N GLU A 294 11.09 -23.80 5.20
CA GLU A 294 11.68 -22.66 5.90
C GLU A 294 10.76 -22.15 7.02
N LEU A 295 9.45 -22.05 6.78
CA LEU A 295 8.48 -21.64 7.79
C LEU A 295 8.37 -22.65 8.94
N GLU A 296 8.46 -23.95 8.65
CA GLU A 296 8.46 -25.02 9.65
C GLU A 296 9.73 -24.98 10.51
N GLN A 297 10.90 -24.73 9.92
CA GLN A 297 12.17 -24.55 10.64
C GLN A 297 12.11 -23.35 11.59
N VAL A 298 11.61 -22.20 11.13
CA VAL A 298 11.45 -21.00 11.98
C VAL A 298 10.49 -21.27 13.14
N ARG A 299 9.39 -22.00 12.90
CA ARG A 299 8.44 -22.36 13.95
C ARG A 299 8.98 -23.39 14.94
N ALA A 300 9.89 -24.26 14.51
CA ALA A 300 10.56 -25.21 15.38
C ALA A 300 11.53 -24.48 16.30
N ALA A 301 12.39 -23.60 15.75
CA ALA A 301 13.33 -22.79 16.53
C ALA A 301 12.62 -21.91 17.58
N ALA A 302 11.48 -21.29 17.23
CA ALA A 302 10.71 -20.46 18.15
C ALA A 302 9.97 -21.24 19.26
N LYS A 303 9.97 -22.58 19.23
CA LYS A 303 9.44 -23.43 20.31
C LYS A 303 10.54 -23.91 21.28
N GLU A 304 11.80 -23.75 20.89
CA GLU A 304 12.97 -24.15 21.68
C GLU A 304 13.53 -22.99 22.54
N GLU A 305 13.14 -21.74 22.24
CA GLU A 305 13.34 -20.54 23.08
C GLU A 305 12.22 -20.34 24.11
#